data_AF-A0A932GL38-F1
#
_entry.id   AF-A0A932GL38-F1
#
_cell.length_a   1.000
_cell.length_b   1.000
_cell.length_c   1.000
_cell.angle_alpha   90.00
_cell.angle_beta   90.00
_cell.angle_gamma   90.00
#
_symmetry.space_group_name_H-M   'P 1'
#
loop_
_entity.id
_entity.type
_entity.pdbx_description
1 polymer ?
#
loop_
_entity_poly.entity_id
_entity_poly.type
_entity_poly.pdbx_seq_one_letter_code
_entity_poly.pdbx_strand_id
1 'polypeptide(L)'
;MAVLTFSQELGSGGAEIAARVGEALGLRVADKAPTRWERIDEEKRRYSIYVREAVYDLAREGKVILVGRGGQVLFREVPHVLKVRIVAPMEVRARRVAEREKVDPEAALRLVERDDRDRTARMRYLFDVDWRDPRLYDLVLNTRHLSTTTTAEVIVLLARKPEFVMTPESLAVLGDLFLASRVEAALASDPRTRGAVLTASCRQGRVLVSGGVYSETSRQAVEEIARAIPGVTAVQTDLYIEPIAWGLS
;
A
#
# COMPACT_ATOMS: atom_id res chain seq x y z
N MET A 1 12.87 15.60 -4.40
CA MET A 1 12.60 14.32 -5.12
C MET A 1 11.18 13.88 -4.76
N ALA A 2 10.43 13.23 -5.65
CA ALA A 2 8.99 12.96 -5.48
C ALA A 2 8.69 11.45 -5.39
N VAL A 3 7.61 11.12 -4.65
CA VAL A 3 7.00 9.78 -4.57
C VAL A 3 5.52 9.93 -4.89
N LEU A 4 5.01 9.12 -5.82
CA LEU A 4 3.61 9.15 -6.22
C LEU A 4 2.98 7.78 -6.02
N THR A 5 1.69 7.74 -5.67
CA THR A 5 0.89 6.52 -5.70
C THR A 5 -0.28 6.64 -6.65
N PHE A 6 -0.51 5.60 -7.45
CA PHE A 6 -1.54 5.57 -8.48
C PHE A 6 -2.52 4.44 -8.17
N SER A 7 -3.77 4.81 -7.90
CA SER A 7 -4.90 3.90 -7.95
C SER A 7 -5.56 4.04 -9.32
N GLN A 8 -5.91 2.92 -9.96
CA GLN A 8 -6.54 2.97 -11.27
C GLN A 8 -7.60 1.89 -11.40
N GLU A 9 -8.62 2.21 -12.18
CA GLU A 9 -9.60 1.25 -12.68
C GLU A 9 -9.06 0.55 -13.94
N LEU A 10 -9.34 -0.75 -14.11
CA LEU A 10 -8.95 -1.47 -15.32
C LEU A 10 -9.54 -0.81 -16.57
N GLY A 11 -8.71 -0.54 -17.57
CA GLY A 11 -9.14 0.15 -18.80
C GLY A 11 -9.22 1.68 -18.70
N SER A 12 -8.86 2.28 -17.56
CA SER A 12 -8.85 3.75 -17.40
C SER A 12 -7.66 4.46 -18.08
N GLY A 13 -6.64 3.71 -18.50
CA GLY A 13 -5.39 4.26 -19.06
C GLY A 13 -4.33 4.61 -18.01
N GLY A 14 -4.57 4.33 -16.73
CA GLY A 14 -3.66 4.71 -15.64
C GLY A 14 -2.24 4.13 -15.75
N ALA A 15 -2.06 2.94 -16.33
CA ALA A 15 -0.74 2.34 -16.56
C ALA A 15 0.11 3.16 -17.56
N GLU A 16 -0.49 3.59 -18.66
CA GLU A 16 0.16 4.45 -19.65
C GLU A 16 0.47 5.84 -19.05
N ILE A 17 -0.47 6.39 -18.27
CA ILE A 17 -0.28 7.67 -17.59
C ILE A 17 0.88 7.56 -16.59
N ALA A 18 0.94 6.49 -15.79
CA ALA A 18 2.03 6.26 -14.83
C ALA A 18 3.39 6.17 -15.55
N ALA A 19 3.47 5.49 -16.70
CA ALA A 19 4.68 5.44 -17.51
C ALA A 19 5.12 6.84 -17.99
N ARG A 20 4.20 7.64 -18.53
CA ARG A 20 4.47 9.01 -19.00
C ARG A 20 4.91 9.94 -17.86
N VAL A 21 4.25 9.87 -16.71
CA VAL A 21 4.64 10.64 -15.51
C VAL A 21 6.02 10.19 -15.01
N GLY A 22 6.29 8.88 -15.04
CA GLY A 22 7.58 8.31 -14.67
C GLY A 22 8.71 8.85 -15.54
N GLU A 23 8.53 8.82 -16.85
CA GLU A 23 9.48 9.39 -17.82
C GLU A 23 9.70 10.89 -17.58
N ALA A 24 8.63 11.68 -17.48
CA ALA A 24 8.70 13.14 -17.34
C ALA A 24 9.36 13.62 -16.02
N LEU A 25 9.32 12.80 -14.98
CA LEU A 25 9.87 13.12 -13.65
C LEU A 25 11.14 12.32 -13.32
N GLY A 26 11.60 11.43 -14.20
CA GLY A 26 12.72 10.53 -13.93
C GLY A 26 12.45 9.57 -12.76
N LEU A 27 11.23 9.05 -12.66
CA LEU A 27 10.78 8.12 -11.63
C LEU A 27 10.66 6.70 -12.18
N ARG A 28 11.02 5.71 -11.35
CA ARG A 28 10.77 4.30 -11.64
C ARG A 28 9.30 3.96 -11.39
N VAL A 29 8.64 3.32 -12.34
CA VAL A 29 7.29 2.75 -12.11
C VAL A 29 7.44 1.38 -11.47
N ALA A 30 6.94 1.24 -10.25
CA ALA A 30 6.90 -0.02 -9.54
C ALA A 30 5.47 -0.57 -9.60
N ASP A 31 5.27 -1.53 -10.50
CA ASP A 31 4.07 -2.35 -10.60
C ASP A 31 4.46 -3.81 -10.30
N LYS A 32 3.70 -4.49 -9.43
CA LYS A 32 3.61 -5.95 -9.54
C LYS A 32 2.13 -6.24 -9.65
N ALA A 33 1.75 -6.87 -10.75
CA ALA A 33 0.51 -7.62 -10.83
C ALA A 33 0.44 -8.53 -9.59
N PRO A 34 -0.64 -8.47 -8.79
CA PRO A 34 -0.85 -9.50 -7.79
C PRO A 34 -0.98 -10.83 -8.53
N THR A 35 -0.04 -11.74 -8.28
CA THR A 35 -0.16 -13.14 -8.67
C THR A 35 -1.48 -13.67 -8.13
N ARG A 36 -2.23 -14.37 -8.98
CA ARG A 36 -3.47 -15.11 -8.70
C ARG A 36 -3.55 -15.61 -7.24
N TRP A 37 -4.61 -15.23 -6.51
CA TRP A 37 -4.81 -15.63 -5.11
C TRP A 37 -6.06 -16.49 -4.93
N GLU A 38 -5.89 -17.65 -4.27
CA GLU A 38 -6.93 -18.48 -3.69
C GLU A 38 -6.52 -18.87 -2.25
N ARG A 39 -7.39 -18.55 -1.26
CA ARG A 39 -7.59 -19.09 0.11
C ARG A 39 -6.65 -18.82 1.34
N ILE A 40 -7.33 -18.43 2.45
CA ILE A 40 -7.11 -18.49 3.94
C ILE A 40 -6.16 -17.47 4.65
N ASP A 41 -6.55 -17.04 5.87
CA ASP A 41 -6.33 -15.73 6.52
C ASP A 41 -4.94 -15.41 7.13
N GLU A 42 -4.23 -16.35 7.74
CA GLU A 42 -2.96 -16.05 8.43
C GLU A 42 -1.82 -15.68 7.45
N GLU A 43 -1.77 -16.36 6.29
CA GLU A 43 -0.83 -16.04 5.22
C GLU A 43 -1.08 -14.66 4.61
N LYS A 44 -2.34 -14.23 4.52
CA LYS A 44 -2.70 -12.91 3.99
C LYS A 44 -2.28 -11.77 4.91
N ARG A 45 -2.42 -11.95 6.23
CA ARG A 45 -1.95 -10.95 7.20
C ARG A 45 -0.44 -10.76 7.10
N ARG A 46 0.31 -11.87 7.06
CA ARG A 46 1.77 -11.81 6.83
C ARG A 46 2.12 -11.18 5.49
N TYR A 47 1.41 -11.55 4.42
CA TYR A 47 1.58 -10.94 3.11
C TYR A 47 1.37 -9.42 3.16
N SER A 48 0.32 -8.94 3.85
CA SER A 48 0.07 -7.52 4.03
C SER A 48 1.23 -6.81 4.76
N ILE A 49 1.74 -7.41 5.83
CA ILE A 49 2.89 -6.89 6.60
C ILE A 49 4.13 -6.75 5.70
N TYR A 50 4.48 -7.80 4.96
CA TYR A 50 5.65 -7.80 4.08
C TYR A 50 5.47 -6.84 2.88
N VAL A 51 4.28 -6.79 2.29
CA VAL A 51 3.99 -5.85 1.20
C VAL A 51 4.11 -4.42 1.67
N ARG A 52 3.60 -4.11 2.87
CA ARG A 52 3.70 -2.77 3.44
C ARG A 52 5.14 -2.35 3.69
N GLU A 53 5.95 -3.24 4.27
CA GLU A 53 7.38 -2.99 4.48
C GLU A 53 8.12 -2.74 3.16
N ALA A 54 7.94 -3.61 2.18
CA ALA A 54 8.53 -3.44 0.85
C ALA A 54 8.06 -2.15 0.16
N VAL A 55 6.80 -1.74 0.34
CA VAL A 55 6.25 -0.50 -0.24
C VAL A 55 6.87 0.74 0.41
N TYR A 56 7.06 0.74 1.74
CA TYR A 56 7.73 1.85 2.42
C TYR A 56 9.22 1.91 2.09
N ASP A 57 9.89 0.77 1.96
CA ASP A 57 11.30 0.72 1.56
C ASP A 57 11.51 1.34 0.17
N LEU A 58 10.69 0.94 -0.81
CA LEU A 58 10.68 1.53 -2.15
C LEU A 58 10.43 3.04 -2.13
N ALA A 59 9.52 3.51 -1.26
CA ALA A 59 9.24 4.94 -1.15
C ALA A 59 10.40 5.72 -0.50
N ARG A 60 11.14 5.11 0.43
CA ARG A 60 12.30 5.73 1.10
C ARG A 60 13.48 5.96 0.15
N GLU A 61 13.68 5.07 -0.82
CA GLU A 61 14.64 5.31 -1.92
C GLU A 61 14.29 6.56 -2.74
N GLY A 62 13.01 6.95 -2.71
CA GLY A 62 12.46 8.04 -3.49
C GLY A 62 12.42 7.70 -4.99
N LYS A 63 12.06 8.70 -5.80
CA LYS A 63 12.02 8.59 -7.26
C LYS A 63 11.16 7.41 -7.78
N VAL A 64 10.00 7.19 -7.19
CA VAL A 64 9.15 6.03 -7.51
C VAL A 64 7.68 6.42 -7.71
N ILE A 65 7.03 5.75 -8.67
CA ILE A 65 5.58 5.69 -8.82
C ILE A 65 5.11 4.31 -8.40
N LEU A 66 4.30 4.24 -7.35
CA LEU A 66 3.73 3.01 -6.83
C LEU A 66 2.32 2.83 -7.39
N VAL A 67 2.12 1.80 -8.21
CA VAL A 67 0.80 1.51 -8.80
C VAL A 67 0.06 0.48 -7.95
N GLY A 68 -1.11 0.85 -7.41
CA GLY A 68 -1.98 -0.03 -6.63
C GLY A 68 -1.54 -0.24 -5.17
N ARG A 69 -1.73 -1.47 -4.68
CA ARG A 69 -1.32 -1.96 -3.34
C ARG A 69 -1.80 -1.17 -2.12
N GLY A 70 -2.84 -0.35 -2.26
CA GLY A 70 -3.35 0.47 -1.16
C GLY A 70 -2.44 1.64 -0.80
N GLY A 71 -1.57 2.09 -1.71
CA GLY A 71 -0.67 3.23 -1.45
C GLY A 71 -1.39 4.47 -0.92
N GLN A 72 -2.59 4.75 -1.41
CA GLN A 72 -3.40 5.87 -0.90
C GLN A 72 -3.76 5.77 0.58
N VAL A 73 -3.82 4.54 1.13
CA VAL A 73 -4.08 4.29 2.55
C VAL A 73 -2.76 4.27 3.32
N LEU A 74 -1.76 3.55 2.81
CA LEU A 74 -0.45 3.40 3.47
C LEU A 74 0.27 4.74 3.67
N PHE A 75 0.18 5.64 2.68
CA PHE A 75 0.83 6.94 2.74
C PHE A 75 -0.08 8.06 3.21
N ARG A 76 -1.21 7.75 3.87
CA ARG A 76 -2.19 8.76 4.33
C ARG A 76 -1.56 9.85 5.18
N GLU A 77 -0.60 9.48 6.03
CA GLU A 77 0.10 10.41 6.94
C GLU A 77 1.36 11.02 6.32
N VAL A 78 1.76 10.63 5.11
CA VAL A 78 2.97 11.14 4.45
C VAL A 78 2.59 12.27 3.50
N PRO A 79 2.91 13.54 3.85
CA PRO A 79 2.37 14.70 3.14
C PRO A 79 2.95 14.84 1.72
N HIS A 80 4.23 14.54 1.54
CA HIS A 80 4.90 14.70 0.23
C HIS A 80 4.50 13.64 -0.80
N VAL A 81 3.78 12.58 -0.40
CA VAL A 81 3.38 11.51 -1.32
C VAL A 81 2.08 11.89 -2.00
N LEU A 82 2.14 12.18 -3.30
CA LEU A 82 0.95 12.51 -4.10
C LEU A 82 0.13 11.24 -4.41
N LYS A 83 -1.15 11.24 -4.02
CA LYS A 83 -2.08 10.11 -4.16
C LYS A 83 -3.06 10.41 -5.29
N VAL A 84 -2.88 9.74 -6.42
CA VAL A 84 -3.67 9.95 -7.64
C VAL A 84 -4.60 8.76 -7.88
N ARG A 85 -5.83 9.05 -8.28
CA ARG A 85 -6.75 8.05 -8.83
C ARG A 85 -7.14 8.36 -10.27
N ILE A 86 -7.02 7.36 -11.13
CA ILE A 86 -7.45 7.41 -12.53
C ILE A 86 -8.74 6.60 -12.69
N VAL A 87 -9.79 7.26 -13.19
CA VAL A 87 -11.11 6.65 -13.39
C VAL A 87 -11.58 6.85 -14.82
N ALA A 88 -12.52 6.00 -15.24
CA ALA A 88 -13.26 6.22 -16.48
C ALA A 88 -14.63 5.53 -16.39
N PRO A 89 -15.64 6.00 -17.15
CA PRO A 89 -16.93 5.33 -17.25
C PRO A 89 -16.78 3.87 -17.68
N MET A 90 -17.65 2.99 -17.18
CA MET A 90 -17.61 1.56 -17.42
C MET A 90 -17.53 1.21 -18.91
N GLU A 91 -18.35 1.87 -19.73
CA GLU A 91 -18.41 1.66 -21.18
C GLU A 91 -17.10 2.04 -21.88
N VAL A 92 -16.44 3.10 -21.42
CA VAL A 92 -15.14 3.54 -21.96
C VAL A 92 -14.05 2.54 -21.59
N ARG A 93 -14.06 2.07 -20.35
CA ARG A 93 -13.09 1.07 -19.86
C ARG A 93 -13.25 -0.26 -20.58
N ALA A 94 -14.48 -0.77 -20.68
CA ALA A 94 -14.78 -2.03 -21.35
C ALA A 94 -14.37 -1.99 -22.82
N ARG A 95 -14.66 -0.90 -23.54
CA ARG A 95 -14.19 -0.72 -24.93
C ARG A 95 -12.66 -0.78 -25.04
N ARG A 96 -11.94 -0.01 -24.21
CA ARG A 96 -10.47 0.00 -24.20
C ARG A 96 -9.86 -1.37 -23.87
N VAL A 97 -10.49 -2.12 -22.96
CA VAL A 97 -10.08 -3.49 -22.62
C VAL A 97 -10.35 -4.46 -23.77
N ALA A 98 -11.52 -4.37 -24.41
CA ALA A 98 -11.86 -5.19 -25.58
C ALA A 98 -10.84 -5.00 -26.71
N GLU A 99 -10.51 -3.74 -27.02
CA GLU A 99 -9.50 -3.39 -28.04
C GLU A 99 -8.11 -3.92 -27.69
N ARG A 100 -7.67 -3.76 -26.44
CA ARG A 100 -6.33 -4.17 -25.98
C ARG A 100 -6.16 -5.68 -25.91
N GLU A 101 -7.12 -6.37 -25.30
CA GLU A 101 -7.07 -7.82 -25.06
C GLU A 101 -7.60 -8.64 -26.25
N LYS A 102 -8.17 -7.97 -27.27
CA LYS A 102 -8.79 -8.59 -28.45
C LYS A 102 -9.91 -9.58 -28.08
N VAL A 103 -10.77 -9.17 -27.14
CA VAL A 103 -11.93 -9.94 -26.68
C VAL A 103 -13.23 -9.24 -27.07
N ASP A 104 -14.34 -9.97 -27.04
CA ASP A 104 -15.65 -9.38 -27.31
C ASP A 104 -16.06 -8.35 -26.23
N PRO A 105 -16.94 -7.38 -26.56
CA PRO A 105 -17.34 -6.33 -25.62
C PRO A 105 -17.96 -6.84 -24.31
N GLU A 106 -18.70 -7.96 -24.34
CA GLU A 106 -19.33 -8.50 -23.13
C GLU A 106 -18.28 -9.18 -22.23
N ALA A 107 -17.32 -9.90 -22.80
CA ALA A 107 -16.20 -10.45 -22.07
C ALA A 107 -15.36 -9.34 -21.43
N ALA A 108 -15.08 -8.25 -22.16
CA ALA A 108 -14.37 -7.10 -21.62
C ALA A 108 -15.13 -6.45 -20.45
N LEU A 109 -16.46 -6.28 -20.57
CA LEU A 109 -17.28 -5.77 -19.47
C LEU A 109 -17.18 -6.67 -18.24
N ARG A 110 -17.32 -7.99 -18.39
CA ARG A 110 -17.20 -8.95 -17.28
C ARG A 110 -15.82 -8.91 -16.62
N LEU A 111 -14.76 -8.74 -17.40
CA LEU A 111 -13.39 -8.60 -16.88
C LEU A 111 -13.24 -7.36 -16.02
N VAL A 112 -13.76 -6.23 -16.50
CA VAL A 112 -13.70 -4.94 -15.81
C VAL A 112 -14.54 -4.97 -14.52
N GLU A 113 -15.76 -5.52 -14.55
CA GLU A 113 -16.61 -5.68 -13.36
C GLU A 113 -15.98 -6.62 -12.32
N ARG A 114 -15.32 -7.68 -12.77
CA ARG A 114 -14.59 -8.58 -11.88
C ARG A 114 -13.41 -7.88 -11.22
N ASP A 115 -12.61 -7.11 -11.96
CA ASP A 115 -11.49 -6.35 -11.39
C ASP A 115 -11.95 -5.36 -10.31
N ASP A 116 -13.02 -4.61 -10.56
CA ASP A 116 -13.60 -3.67 -9.58
C ASP A 116 -14.09 -4.39 -8.32
N ARG A 117 -14.74 -5.55 -8.46
CA ARG A 117 -15.19 -6.37 -7.32
C ARG A 117 -14.01 -6.90 -6.53
N ASP A 118 -13.02 -7.48 -7.19
CA ASP A 118 -11.83 -8.07 -6.55
C ASP A 118 -11.02 -6.99 -5.82
N ARG A 119 -10.88 -5.79 -6.42
CA ARG A 119 -10.23 -4.64 -5.79
C ARG A 119 -11.01 -4.13 -4.58
N THR A 120 -12.34 -4.06 -4.66
CA THR A 120 -13.20 -3.67 -3.53
C THR A 120 -13.08 -4.64 -2.37
N ALA A 121 -13.16 -5.95 -2.65
CA ALA A 121 -13.01 -6.99 -1.62
C ALA A 121 -11.64 -6.91 -0.95
N ARG A 122 -10.56 -6.75 -1.74
CA ARG A 122 -9.20 -6.62 -1.22
C ARG A 122 -9.02 -5.41 -0.31
N MET A 123 -9.53 -4.24 -0.73
CA MET A 123 -9.34 -2.99 0.01
C MET A 123 -10.15 -2.95 1.31
N ARG A 124 -11.36 -3.52 1.32
CA ARG A 124 -12.12 -3.73 2.55
C ARG A 124 -11.42 -4.71 3.49
N TYR A 125 -10.94 -5.83 2.96
CA TYR A 125 -10.28 -6.84 3.79
C TYR A 125 -8.98 -6.33 4.42
N LEU A 126 -8.13 -5.63 3.66
CA LEU A 126 -6.80 -5.22 4.14
C LEU A 126 -6.82 -3.94 4.97
N PHE A 127 -7.76 -3.03 4.70
CA PHE A 127 -7.70 -1.66 5.22
C PHE A 127 -9.04 -1.15 5.76
N ASP A 128 -10.11 -1.94 5.65
CA ASP A 128 -11.47 -1.54 5.99
C ASP A 128 -11.92 -0.23 5.32
N VAL A 129 -11.53 -0.05 4.04
CA VAL A 129 -11.91 1.14 3.27
C VAL A 129 -12.62 0.78 1.97
N ASP A 130 -13.51 1.68 1.54
CA ASP A 130 -13.91 1.74 0.14
C ASP A 130 -12.88 2.54 -0.65
N TRP A 131 -12.10 1.86 -1.48
CA TRP A 131 -11.11 2.50 -2.35
C TRP A 131 -11.72 3.49 -3.35
N ARG A 132 -13.04 3.51 -3.49
CA ARG A 132 -13.73 4.47 -4.34
C ARG A 132 -13.97 5.81 -3.66
N ASP A 133 -13.74 5.92 -2.35
CA ASP A 133 -13.86 7.17 -1.61
C ASP A 133 -12.85 8.21 -2.16
N PRO A 134 -13.31 9.33 -2.74
CA PRO A 134 -12.41 10.34 -3.28
C PRO A 134 -11.53 11.00 -2.19
N ARG A 135 -11.93 10.95 -0.92
CA ARG A 135 -11.18 11.54 0.21
C ARG A 135 -9.88 10.80 0.53
N LEU A 136 -9.66 9.63 -0.06
CA LEU A 136 -8.39 8.89 0.04
C LEU A 136 -7.32 9.45 -0.90
N TYR A 137 -7.66 10.37 -1.79
CA TYR A 137 -6.79 10.84 -2.87
C TYR A 137 -6.63 12.35 -2.84
N ASP A 138 -5.48 12.82 -3.29
CA ASP A 138 -5.21 14.25 -3.51
C ASP A 138 -5.77 14.70 -4.87
N LEU A 139 -5.85 13.77 -5.84
CA LEU A 139 -6.34 14.04 -7.20
C LEU A 139 -7.08 12.84 -7.80
N VAL A 140 -8.29 13.06 -8.31
CA VAL A 140 -9.07 12.07 -9.09
C VAL A 140 -9.30 12.59 -10.50
N LEU A 141 -8.79 11.90 -11.52
CA LEU A 141 -8.91 12.30 -12.92
C LEU A 141 -9.76 11.31 -13.72
N ASN A 142 -10.81 11.82 -14.36
CA ASN A 142 -11.66 11.04 -15.26
C ASN A 142 -11.15 11.13 -16.71
N THR A 143 -10.79 9.99 -17.28
CA THR A 143 -10.19 9.90 -18.63
C THR A 143 -11.21 9.65 -19.73
N ARG A 144 -12.52 9.91 -19.51
CA ARG A 144 -13.53 9.87 -20.59
C ARG A 144 -13.13 10.75 -21.77
N HIS A 145 -12.65 11.97 -21.47
CA HIS A 145 -12.29 12.98 -22.47
C HIS A 145 -10.82 13.42 -22.41
N LEU A 146 -10.11 13.10 -21.32
CA LEU A 146 -8.69 13.44 -21.20
C LEU A 146 -7.84 12.37 -21.88
N SER A 147 -6.90 12.83 -22.71
CA SER A 147 -5.84 11.97 -23.23
C SER A 147 -4.89 11.56 -22.11
N THR A 148 -4.18 10.44 -22.28
CA THR A 148 -3.16 9.99 -21.34
C THR A 148 -2.03 11.01 -21.19
N THR A 149 -1.68 11.71 -22.28
CA THR A 149 -0.71 12.82 -22.30
C THR A 149 -1.16 13.98 -21.42
N THR A 150 -2.34 14.55 -21.69
CA THR A 150 -2.89 15.66 -20.90
C THR A 150 -3.04 15.29 -19.43
N THR A 151 -3.48 14.06 -19.15
CA THR A 151 -3.61 13.56 -17.78
C THR A 151 -2.25 13.50 -17.08
N ALA A 152 -1.21 13.03 -17.77
CA ALA A 152 0.15 13.00 -17.24
C ALA A 152 0.69 14.41 -16.97
N GLU A 153 0.48 15.37 -17.87
CA GLU A 153 0.90 16.77 -17.70
C GLU A 153 0.32 17.41 -16.44
N VAL A 154 -0.99 17.19 -16.18
CA VAL A 154 -1.65 17.68 -14.96
C VAL A 154 -1.01 17.08 -13.70
N ILE A 155 -0.73 15.78 -13.70
CA ILE A 155 -0.10 15.10 -12.56
C ILE A 155 1.33 15.62 -12.34
N VAL A 156 2.11 15.78 -13.41
CA VAL A 156 3.47 16.34 -13.37
C VAL A 156 3.46 17.76 -12.80
N LEU A 157 2.50 18.59 -13.22
CA LEU A 157 2.34 19.94 -12.70
C LEU A 157 2.09 19.95 -11.19
N LEU A 158 1.21 19.06 -10.71
CA LEU A 158 0.89 18.96 -9.28
C LEU A 158 2.07 18.39 -8.48
N ALA A 159 2.73 17.35 -8.98
CA ALA A 159 3.87 16.70 -8.31
C ALA A 159 5.09 17.63 -8.12
N ARG A 160 5.15 18.75 -8.86
CA ARG A 160 6.19 19.77 -8.71
C ARG A 160 5.85 20.86 -7.68
N LYS A 161 4.66 20.83 -7.09
CA LYS A 161 4.24 21.82 -6.09
C LYS A 161 4.86 21.55 -4.73
N PRO A 162 5.13 22.60 -3.91
CA PRO A 162 5.85 22.47 -2.63
C PRO A 162 5.26 21.43 -1.67
N GLU A 163 3.95 21.24 -1.69
CA GLU A 163 3.21 20.28 -0.87
C GLU A 163 3.65 18.83 -1.12
N PHE A 164 4.10 18.53 -2.35
CA PHE A 164 4.51 17.19 -2.80
C PHE A 164 6.03 17.04 -2.96
N VAL A 165 6.79 18.01 -2.43
CA VAL A 165 8.25 17.95 -2.36
C VAL A 165 8.66 17.39 -1.00
N MET A 166 9.57 16.41 -1.00
CA MET A 166 10.11 15.84 0.23
C MET A 166 10.83 16.90 1.08
N THR A 167 10.41 17.00 2.35
CA THR A 167 11.08 17.74 3.43
C THR A 167 11.68 16.78 4.47
N PRO A 168 12.64 17.21 5.31
CA PRO A 168 13.17 16.39 6.40
C PRO A 168 12.07 15.83 7.33
N GLU A 169 11.06 16.63 7.64
CA GLU A 169 9.94 16.25 8.50
C GLU A 169 9.11 15.15 7.83
N SER A 170 8.80 15.32 6.55
CA SER A 170 8.02 14.36 5.80
C SER A 170 8.77 13.03 5.56
N LEU A 171 10.10 13.09 5.45
CA LEU A 171 10.98 11.92 5.39
C LEU A 171 11.06 11.20 6.73
N ALA A 172 11.04 11.93 7.85
CA ALA A 172 10.99 11.34 9.17
C ALA A 172 9.70 10.53 9.37
N VAL A 173 8.54 11.06 8.95
CA VAL A 173 7.26 10.33 8.99
C VAL A 173 7.34 9.03 8.18
N LEU A 174 7.85 9.09 6.95
CA LEU A 174 8.04 7.89 6.13
C LEU A 174 9.05 6.90 6.76
N GLY A 175 10.09 7.42 7.39
CA GLY A 175 11.10 6.63 8.11
C GLY A 175 10.50 5.87 9.28
N ASP A 176 9.64 6.52 10.07
CA ASP A 176 8.93 5.91 11.19
C ASP A 176 7.95 4.83 10.71
N LEU A 177 7.17 5.09 9.65
CA LEU A 177 6.26 4.10 9.06
C LEU A 177 7.01 2.85 8.56
N PHE A 178 8.14 3.06 7.88
CA PHE A 178 9.02 1.97 7.47
C PHE A 178 9.53 1.17 8.68
N LEU A 179 10.06 1.85 9.69
CA LEU A 179 10.66 1.19 10.85
C LEU A 179 9.63 0.35 11.61
N ALA A 180 8.42 0.91 11.82
CA ALA A 180 7.30 0.16 12.39
C ALA A 180 6.96 -1.09 11.55
N SER A 181 6.83 -0.94 10.23
CA SER A 181 6.52 -2.07 9.35
C SER A 181 7.60 -3.15 9.34
N ARG A 182 8.88 -2.76 9.49
CA ARG A 182 10.01 -3.68 9.56
C ARG A 182 10.05 -4.45 10.86
N VAL A 183 9.72 -3.81 11.97
CA VAL A 183 9.53 -4.50 13.25
C VAL A 183 8.40 -5.53 13.14
N GLU A 184 7.24 -5.16 12.60
CA GLU A 184 6.15 -6.12 12.41
C GLU A 184 6.53 -7.29 11.50
N ALA A 185 7.25 -7.02 10.40
CA ALA A 185 7.73 -8.05 9.49
C ALA A 185 8.68 -9.03 10.19
N ALA A 186 9.61 -8.51 10.99
CA ALA A 186 10.53 -9.34 11.78
C ALA A 186 9.77 -10.23 12.78
N LEU A 187 8.84 -9.63 13.54
CA LEU A 187 7.98 -10.35 14.50
C LEU A 187 7.12 -11.42 13.83
N ALA A 188 6.57 -11.14 12.64
CA ALA A 188 5.76 -12.09 11.89
C ALA A 188 6.58 -13.28 11.34
N SER A 189 7.89 -13.11 11.19
CA SER A 189 8.80 -14.13 10.65
C SER A 189 9.44 -15.02 11.73
N ASP A 190 9.68 -14.47 12.93
CA ASP A 190 10.36 -15.17 14.03
C ASP A 190 9.46 -16.29 14.59
N PRO A 191 9.97 -17.53 14.72
CA PRO A 191 9.21 -18.65 15.28
C PRO A 191 8.64 -18.42 16.68
N ARG A 192 9.29 -17.60 17.51
CA ARG A 192 8.91 -17.35 18.93
C ARG A 192 7.71 -16.41 19.08
N THR A 193 7.44 -15.62 18.04
CA THR A 193 6.31 -14.68 17.97
C THR A 193 5.34 -15.02 16.84
N ARG A 194 5.56 -16.16 16.16
CA ARG A 194 4.72 -16.64 15.07
C ARG A 194 3.30 -16.89 15.56
N GLY A 195 2.32 -16.46 14.78
CA GLY A 195 0.89 -16.54 15.11
C GLY A 195 0.38 -15.34 15.90
N ALA A 196 1.24 -14.64 16.65
CA ALA A 196 0.84 -13.54 17.51
C ALA A 196 0.22 -12.37 16.72
N VAL A 197 -0.83 -11.78 17.28
CA VAL A 197 -1.48 -10.61 16.69
C VAL A 197 -0.84 -9.33 17.20
N LEU A 198 0.34 -9.04 16.65
CA LEU A 198 1.13 -7.86 17.01
C LEU A 198 1.01 -6.73 15.97
N THR A 199 1.04 -5.51 16.46
CA THR A 199 1.11 -4.27 15.68
C THR A 199 2.22 -3.40 16.22
N ALA A 200 2.90 -2.63 15.36
CA ALA A 200 3.91 -1.69 15.78
C ALA A 200 3.59 -0.28 15.29
N SER A 201 3.89 0.70 16.13
CA SER A 201 3.97 2.10 15.74
C SER A 201 5.35 2.63 16.08
N CYS A 202 5.80 3.65 15.35
CA CYS A 202 7.09 4.27 15.60
C CYS A 202 6.96 5.79 15.58
N ARG A 203 7.72 6.44 16.45
CA ARG A 203 7.92 7.89 16.43
C ARG A 203 9.36 8.21 16.79
N GLN A 204 10.09 8.82 15.85
CA GLN A 204 11.50 9.21 16.02
C GLN A 204 12.38 8.03 16.51
N GLY A 205 12.19 6.86 15.88
CA GLY A 205 12.94 5.64 16.24
C GLY A 205 12.48 4.93 17.52
N ARG A 206 11.53 5.49 18.28
CA ARG A 206 10.93 4.84 19.44
C ARG A 206 9.75 4.00 18.98
N VAL A 207 9.80 2.70 19.24
CA VAL A 207 8.79 1.74 18.78
C VAL A 207 7.89 1.34 19.94
N LEU A 208 6.57 1.37 19.72
CA LEU A 208 5.58 0.76 20.57
C LEU A 208 5.03 -0.49 19.87
N VAL A 209 5.16 -1.65 20.50
CA VAL A 209 4.56 -2.90 20.04
C VAL A 209 3.37 -3.25 20.93
N SER A 210 2.21 -3.45 20.32
CA SER A 210 0.95 -3.77 21.01
C SER A 210 0.33 -5.04 20.45
N GLY A 211 -0.29 -5.85 21.30
CA GLY A 211 -1.03 -7.05 20.87
C GLY A 211 -0.99 -8.24 21.83
N GLY A 212 -1.57 -9.35 21.39
CA GLY A 212 -1.66 -10.60 22.14
C GLY A 212 -0.44 -11.50 21.91
N VAL A 213 0.15 -12.01 23.00
CA VAL A 213 1.21 -13.03 23.01
C VAL A 213 0.78 -14.27 23.80
N TYR A 214 1.48 -15.39 23.64
CA TYR A 214 1.07 -16.67 24.25
C TYR A 214 1.79 -17.02 25.55
N SER A 215 2.90 -16.33 25.85
CA SER A 215 3.74 -16.62 27.01
C SER A 215 4.66 -15.45 27.33
N GLU A 216 5.25 -15.48 28.53
CA GLU A 216 6.27 -14.51 28.92
C GLU A 216 7.54 -14.63 28.07
N THR A 217 7.90 -15.84 27.65
CA THR A 217 8.98 -16.05 26.67
C THR A 217 8.69 -15.38 25.34
N SER A 218 7.44 -15.42 24.87
CA SER A 218 7.03 -14.72 23.64
C SER A 218 7.09 -13.21 23.84
N ARG A 219 6.67 -12.69 25.01
CA ARG A 219 6.82 -11.27 25.39
C ARG A 219 8.28 -10.81 25.31
N GLN A 220 9.19 -11.56 25.91
CA GLN A 220 10.64 -11.26 25.87
C GLN A 220 11.18 -11.28 24.44
N ALA A 221 10.78 -12.27 23.63
CA ALA A 221 11.18 -12.34 22.23
C ALA A 221 10.73 -11.11 21.43
N VAL A 222 9.51 -10.59 21.67
CA VAL A 222 9.04 -9.36 21.01
C VAL A 222 10.00 -8.20 21.24
N GLU A 223 10.44 -8.00 22.49
CA GLU A 223 11.36 -6.92 22.82
C GLU A 223 12.75 -7.11 22.20
N GLU A 224 13.29 -8.33 22.25
CA GLU A 224 14.58 -8.67 21.65
C GLU A 224 14.59 -8.40 20.14
N ILE A 225 13.57 -8.91 19.43
CA ILE A 225 13.44 -8.77 17.98
C ILE A 225 13.30 -7.29 17.61
N ALA A 226 12.44 -6.55 18.29
CA ALA A 226 12.23 -5.13 18.01
C ALA A 226 13.50 -4.30 18.26
N ARG A 227 14.24 -4.55 19.35
CA ARG A 227 15.50 -3.84 19.65
C ARG A 227 16.61 -4.16 18.65
N ALA A 228 16.60 -5.34 18.03
CA ALA A 228 17.61 -5.74 17.06
C ALA A 228 17.48 -5.04 15.69
N ILE A 229 16.36 -4.38 15.40
CA ILE A 229 16.13 -3.72 14.11
C ILE A 229 16.94 -2.41 14.03
N PRO A 230 17.81 -2.25 13.01
CA PRO A 230 18.56 -1.01 12.82
C PRO A 230 17.64 0.22 12.69
N GLY A 231 17.95 1.26 13.47
CA GLY A 231 17.17 2.49 13.54
C GLY A 231 16.21 2.57 14.73
N VAL A 232 15.95 1.45 15.43
CA VAL A 232 15.20 1.45 16.69
C VAL A 232 16.09 1.99 17.82
N THR A 233 15.62 3.03 18.50
CA THR A 233 16.35 3.69 19.61
C THR A 233 15.78 3.34 20.97
N ALA A 234 14.49 2.97 21.03
CA ALA A 234 13.82 2.49 22.22
C ALA A 234 12.65 1.59 21.85
N VAL A 235 12.32 0.64 22.72
CA VAL A 235 11.16 -0.26 22.56
C VAL A 235 10.30 -0.17 23.81
N GLN A 236 8.99 0.05 23.60
CA GLN A 236 7.94 -0.06 24.59
C GLN A 236 6.97 -1.16 24.15
N THR A 237 6.46 -1.91 25.12
CA THR A 237 5.50 -2.99 24.88
C THR A 237 4.20 -2.71 25.61
N ASP A 238 3.08 -2.95 24.93
CA ASP A 238 1.73 -2.98 25.49
C ASP A 238 1.10 -4.32 25.10
N LEU A 239 1.58 -5.37 25.78
CA LEU A 239 1.30 -6.76 25.44
C LEU A 239 0.45 -7.42 26.54
N TYR A 240 -0.56 -8.16 26.11
CA TYR A 240 -1.37 -9.03 26.99
C TYR A 240 -1.14 -10.49 26.63
N ILE A 241 -1.23 -11.37 27.63
CA ILE A 241 -1.15 -12.81 27.41
C ILE A 241 -2.56 -13.30 27.06
N GLU A 242 -2.74 -13.82 25.85
CA GLU A 242 -3.99 -14.51 25.50
C GLU A 242 -4.04 -15.84 26.24
N PRO A 243 -5.06 -16.08 27.09
CA PRO A 243 -5.28 -17.39 27.67
C PRO A 243 -5.50 -18.38 26.52
N ILE A 244 -4.69 -19.43 26.44
CA ILE A 244 -4.93 -20.53 25.50
C ILE A 244 -6.33 -21.05 25.79
N ALA A 245 -7.29 -20.80 24.90
CA ALA A 245 -8.60 -21.41 24.97
C ALA A 245 -8.42 -22.91 24.71
N TRP A 246 -8.34 -23.69 25.78
CA TRP A 246 -8.46 -25.14 25.71
C TRP A 246 -9.90 -25.51 25.33
N GLY A 247 -10.08 -26.23 24.21
CA GLY A 247 -11.32 -26.93 23.81
C GLY A 247 -11.75 -26.57 22.37
N LEU A 248 -11.86 -27.51 21.43
CA LEU A 248 -12.68 -28.71 21.52
C LEU A 248 -11.93 -29.98 21.07
N SER A 249 -11.88 -30.96 21.98
CA SER A 249 -11.81 -32.40 21.72
C SER A 249 -13.06 -32.91 21.01
#